data_AF-A0A7W1NMB1-F1
#
_entry.id   AF-A0A7W1NMB1-F1
#
_cell.length_a   1.000
_cell.length_b   1.000
_cell.length_c   1.000
_cell.angle_alpha   90.00
_cell.angle_beta   90.00
_cell.angle_gamma   90.00
#
_symmetry.space_group_name_H-M   'P 1'
#
loop_
_entity.id
_entity.type
_entity.pdbx_description
1 polymer ?
#
loop_
_entity_poly.entity_id
_entity_poly.type
_entity_poly.pdbx_seq_one_letter_code
_entity_poly.pdbx_strand_id
1 'polypeptide(L)'
;MQSTVFDKRMRRVVTFLIGANMILLIVNVLSYLPVLSNGGLLGFVAVTGILLIYGYLTLGSPIAVGKLPNIIWRGGVYLGICSGLVLSVDLISGYVLPDPTISTRTSLAAYGLFLILIFVSGFIGGRQTGKFTSGITTALWCVLTALLIWFFVEFAAYLLFSNTPSGAAFVRDEMQTDFIRSGMTDYQAFALSDFFGAGFFHLILGLIFSVILGFIGTTVGKVWNAIAPSQVSINR
;
A
#
# COMPACT_ATOMS: atom_id res chain seq x y z
N MET A 1 -4.79 29.86 -6.62
CA MET A 1 -4.72 29.90 -5.13
C MET A 1 -5.23 28.62 -4.47
N GLN A 2 -6.35 28.03 -4.91
CA GLN A 2 -6.92 26.78 -4.32
C GLN A 2 -6.02 25.53 -4.39
N SER A 3 -5.12 25.42 -5.37
CA SER A 3 -4.17 24.30 -5.46
C SER A 3 -3.32 24.17 -4.19
N THR A 4 -2.69 25.27 -3.77
CA THR A 4 -1.74 25.29 -2.65
C THR A 4 -2.30 24.79 -1.32
N VAL A 5 -3.60 24.99 -1.05
CA VAL A 5 -4.24 24.54 0.19
C VAL A 5 -4.46 23.03 0.18
N PHE A 6 -4.97 22.49 -0.92
CA PHE A 6 -5.20 21.05 -1.05
C PHE A 6 -3.87 20.28 -1.02
N ASP A 7 -2.85 20.79 -1.70
CA ASP A 7 -1.53 20.16 -1.77
C ASP A 7 -0.89 20.10 -0.37
N LYS A 8 -1.03 21.17 0.44
CA LYS A 8 -0.61 21.19 1.85
C LYS A 8 -1.39 20.18 2.70
N ARG A 9 -2.70 20.08 2.52
CA ARG A 9 -3.54 19.11 3.25
C ARG A 9 -3.12 17.69 2.92
N MET A 10 -2.97 17.36 1.64
CA MET A 10 -2.57 16.01 1.26
C MET A 10 -1.19 15.65 1.79
N ARG A 11 -0.23 16.57 1.67
CA ARG A 11 1.11 16.35 2.24
C ARG A 11 1.04 16.01 3.73
N ARG A 12 0.20 16.72 4.50
CA ARG A 12 -0.03 16.41 5.93
C ARG A 12 -0.64 15.04 6.13
N VAL A 13 -1.65 14.66 5.33
CA VAL A 13 -2.29 13.33 5.42
C VAL A 13 -1.30 12.22 5.15
N VAL A 14 -0.51 12.28 4.07
CA VAL A 14 0.46 11.24 3.76
C VAL A 14 1.58 11.18 4.81
N THR A 15 2.05 12.34 5.28
CA THR A 15 3.04 12.41 6.39
C THR A 15 2.47 11.77 7.66
N PHE A 16 1.21 12.07 7.99
CA PHE A 16 0.52 11.47 9.12
C PHE A 16 0.43 9.96 8.97
N LEU A 17 0.03 9.45 7.80
CA LEU A 17 -0.06 8.00 7.57
C LEU A 17 1.30 7.31 7.70
N ILE A 18 2.38 7.89 7.18
CA ILE A 18 3.74 7.34 7.38
C ILE A 18 4.10 7.32 8.86
N GLY A 19 3.89 8.43 9.57
CA GLY A 19 4.18 8.53 11.01
C GLY A 19 3.34 7.55 11.83
N ALA A 20 2.05 7.41 11.50
CA ALA A 20 1.14 6.49 12.16
C ALA A 20 1.55 5.02 11.95
N ASN A 21 1.93 4.64 10.72
CA ASN A 21 2.48 3.32 10.43
C ASN A 21 3.77 3.04 11.20
N MET A 22 4.69 4.01 11.26
CA MET A 22 5.91 3.88 12.06
C MET A 22 5.61 3.67 13.55
N ILE A 23 4.67 4.45 14.10
CA ILE A 23 4.25 4.31 15.50
C ILE A 23 3.63 2.93 15.72
N LEU A 24 2.71 2.50 14.86
CA LEU A 24 2.06 1.19 14.98
C LEU A 24 3.07 0.05 14.85
N LEU A 25 4.05 0.15 13.95
CA LEU A 25 5.12 -0.83 13.83
C LEU A 25 5.95 -0.93 15.13
N ILE A 26 6.32 0.21 15.72
CA ILE A 26 7.03 0.27 17.01
C ILE A 26 6.16 -0.32 18.13
N VAL A 27 4.87 0.04 18.19
CA VAL A 27 3.93 -0.47 19.19
C VAL A 27 3.79 -1.99 19.07
N ASN A 28 3.71 -2.55 17.86
CA ASN A 28 3.67 -3.99 17.64
C ASN A 28 4.93 -4.68 18.19
N VAL A 29 6.12 -4.13 17.93
CA VAL A 29 7.37 -4.64 18.53
C VAL A 29 7.36 -4.55 20.06
N LEU A 30 6.94 -3.41 20.61
CA LEU A 30 6.88 -3.21 22.07
C LEU A 30 5.84 -4.11 22.75
N SER A 31 4.78 -4.50 22.02
CA SER A 31 3.77 -5.42 22.52
C SER A 31 4.33 -6.84 22.73
N TYR A 32 5.40 -7.19 22.02
CA TYR A 32 6.05 -8.50 22.15
C TYR A 32 7.54 -8.45 21.79
N LEU A 33 8.36 -7.91 22.70
CA LEU A 33 9.81 -7.76 22.51
C LEU A 33 10.58 -9.02 22.07
N PRO A 34 10.22 -10.25 22.51
CA PRO A 34 10.91 -11.46 22.04
C PRO A 34 10.93 -11.63 20.52
N VAL A 35 10.05 -10.97 19.77
CA VAL A 35 10.06 -10.99 18.29
C VAL A 35 11.41 -10.58 17.71
N LEU A 36 12.13 -9.64 18.34
CA LEU A 36 13.40 -9.12 17.82
C LEU A 36 14.53 -10.15 17.84
N SER A 37 14.56 -11.02 18.86
CA SER A 37 15.55 -12.10 18.96
C SER A 37 15.17 -13.35 18.16
N ASN A 38 13.93 -13.42 17.68
CA ASN A 38 13.35 -14.60 17.04
C ASN A 38 13.06 -14.35 15.54
N GLY A 39 13.98 -13.67 14.85
CA GLY A 39 13.91 -13.45 13.39
C GLY A 39 13.22 -12.16 12.95
N GLY A 40 12.45 -11.50 13.81
CA GLY A 40 11.67 -10.32 13.44
C GLY A 40 12.48 -9.02 13.29
N LEU A 41 13.71 -8.94 13.79
CA LEU A 41 14.54 -7.73 13.69
C LEU A 41 14.79 -7.33 12.24
N LEU A 42 15.09 -8.29 11.35
CA LEU A 42 15.34 -8.00 9.95
C LEU A 42 14.08 -7.46 9.26
N GLY A 43 12.93 -8.09 9.50
CA GLY A 43 11.64 -7.63 8.98
C GLY A 43 11.32 -6.22 9.47
N PHE A 44 11.46 -5.96 10.78
CA PHE A 44 11.23 -4.64 11.37
C PHE A 44 12.11 -3.55 10.75
N VAL A 45 13.42 -3.80 10.63
CA VAL A 45 14.36 -2.86 10.00
C VAL A 45 14.02 -2.65 8.53
N ALA A 46 13.66 -3.71 7.82
CA ALA A 46 13.33 -3.64 6.39
C ALA A 46 12.04 -2.85 6.13
N VAL A 47 10.97 -3.09 6.90
CA VAL A 47 9.72 -2.31 6.86
C VAL A 47 9.97 -0.85 7.23
N THR A 48 10.79 -0.60 8.26
CA THR A 48 11.18 0.77 8.63
C THR A 48 11.91 1.45 7.47
N GLY A 49 12.88 0.78 6.85
CA GLY A 49 13.63 1.30 5.72
C GLY A 49 12.73 1.69 4.54
N ILE A 50 11.78 0.83 4.16
CA ILE A 50 10.88 1.12 3.04
C ILE A 50 9.86 2.22 3.37
N LEU A 51 9.38 2.32 4.62
CA LEU A 51 8.53 3.44 5.06
C LEU A 51 9.31 4.78 5.04
N LEU A 52 10.61 4.78 5.38
CA LEU A 52 11.47 5.95 5.21
C LEU A 52 11.65 6.31 3.73
N ILE A 53 11.79 5.32 2.84
CA ILE A 53 11.81 5.55 1.39
C ILE A 53 10.49 6.19 0.95
N TYR A 54 9.34 5.70 1.41
CA TYR A 54 8.03 6.29 1.11
C TYR A 54 7.95 7.74 1.62
N GLY A 55 8.50 8.02 2.81
CA GLY A 55 8.65 9.36 3.34
C GLY A 55 9.51 10.27 2.46
N TYR A 56 10.66 9.78 2.01
CA TYR A 56 11.52 10.51 1.07
C TYR A 56 10.81 10.77 -0.27
N LEU A 57 10.16 9.77 -0.86
CA LEU A 57 9.39 9.91 -2.10
C LEU A 57 8.30 10.98 -1.94
N THR A 58 7.62 11.00 -0.80
CA THR A 58 6.51 11.93 -0.52
C THR A 58 6.96 13.36 -0.26
N LEU A 59 8.09 13.55 0.44
CA LEU A 59 8.47 14.84 1.02
C LEU A 59 9.74 15.45 0.44
N GLY A 60 10.72 14.63 0.08
CA GLY A 60 12.06 15.07 -0.32
C GLY A 60 12.31 14.97 -1.83
N SER A 61 11.75 13.97 -2.48
CA SER A 61 12.08 13.62 -3.87
C SER A 61 11.60 14.65 -4.91
N PRO A 62 12.03 14.54 -6.18
CA PRO A 62 11.47 15.33 -7.29
C PRO A 62 9.99 15.04 -7.57
N ILE A 63 9.49 13.86 -7.16
CA ILE A 63 8.08 13.47 -7.33
C ILE A 63 7.21 13.80 -6.10
N ALA A 64 7.76 14.52 -5.13
CA ALA A 64 7.08 14.88 -3.89
C ALA A 64 5.79 15.70 -4.12
N VAL A 65 4.87 15.64 -3.14
CA VAL A 65 3.61 16.40 -3.17
C VAL A 65 3.91 17.89 -3.31
N GLY A 66 3.26 18.54 -4.28
CA GLY A 66 3.43 19.96 -4.58
C GLY A 66 4.59 20.31 -5.53
N LYS A 67 5.46 19.35 -5.88
CA LYS A 67 6.43 19.51 -6.97
C LYS A 67 5.91 19.00 -8.32
N LEU A 68 4.90 18.12 -8.29
CA LEU A 68 4.25 17.59 -9.49
C LEU A 68 3.00 18.38 -9.87
N PRO A 69 2.67 18.44 -11.18
CA PRO A 69 1.36 18.86 -11.65
C PRO A 69 0.22 18.17 -10.90
N ASN A 70 -0.79 18.95 -10.50
CA ASN A 70 -1.92 18.45 -9.70
C ASN A 70 -2.60 17.23 -10.29
N ILE A 71 -2.70 17.19 -11.61
CA ILE A 71 -3.35 16.10 -12.34
C ILE A 71 -2.66 14.74 -12.13
N ILE A 72 -1.33 14.74 -11.97
CA ILE A 72 -0.52 13.51 -11.82
C ILE A 72 -0.71 12.93 -10.43
N TRP A 73 -0.42 13.70 -9.38
CA TRP A 73 -0.45 13.15 -8.04
C TRP A 73 -1.87 12.95 -7.52
N ARG A 74 -2.84 13.82 -7.87
CA ARG A 74 -4.24 13.66 -7.42
C ARG A 74 -4.90 12.44 -8.02
N GLY A 75 -4.69 12.19 -9.31
CA GLY A 75 -5.22 10.99 -9.98
C GLY A 75 -4.74 9.72 -9.29
N GLY A 76 -3.44 9.66 -8.97
CA GLY A 76 -2.85 8.54 -8.24
C GLY A 76 -3.43 8.40 -6.83
N VAL A 77 -3.41 9.48 -6.05
CA VAL A 77 -3.88 9.48 -4.66
C VAL A 77 -5.34 9.04 -4.53
N TYR A 78 -6.25 9.56 -5.37
CA TYR A 78 -7.68 9.18 -5.27
C TYR A 78 -7.90 7.69 -5.55
N LEU A 79 -7.28 7.16 -6.62
CA LEU A 79 -7.36 5.73 -6.92
C LEU A 79 -6.68 4.90 -5.82
N GLY A 80 -5.58 5.42 -5.25
CA GLY A 80 -4.89 4.80 -4.13
C GLY A 80 -5.73 4.73 -2.87
N ILE A 81 -6.51 5.77 -2.55
CA ILE A 81 -7.48 5.73 -1.44
C ILE A 81 -8.50 4.63 -1.67
N CYS A 82 -9.12 4.57 -2.86
CA CYS A 82 -10.09 3.53 -3.19
C CYS A 82 -9.47 2.13 -3.07
N SER A 83 -8.29 1.92 -3.63
CA SER A 83 -7.53 0.67 -3.52
C SER A 83 -7.22 0.29 -2.08
N GLY A 84 -6.69 1.23 -1.28
CA GLY A 84 -6.33 0.99 0.11
C GLY A 84 -7.55 0.62 0.95
N LEU A 85 -8.70 1.25 0.71
CA LEU A 85 -9.95 0.89 1.37
C LEU A 85 -10.45 -0.50 0.97
N VAL A 86 -10.38 -0.87 -0.31
CA VAL A 86 -10.74 -2.22 -0.78
C VAL A 86 -9.90 -3.29 -0.08
N LEU A 87 -8.57 -3.12 -0.06
CA LEU A 87 -7.67 -4.05 0.62
C LEU A 87 -7.90 -4.09 2.14
N SER A 88 -8.22 -2.93 2.74
CA SER A 88 -8.52 -2.85 4.18
C SER A 88 -9.83 -3.56 4.53
N VAL A 89 -10.86 -3.42 3.71
CA VAL A 89 -12.15 -4.12 3.90
C VAL A 89 -11.96 -5.62 3.78
N ASP A 90 -11.21 -6.07 2.77
CA ASP A 90 -10.90 -7.50 2.59
C ASP A 90 -10.15 -8.05 3.81
N LEU A 91 -9.10 -7.37 4.27
CA LEU A 91 -8.36 -7.75 5.48
C LEU A 91 -9.28 -7.85 6.71
N ILE A 92 -10.06 -6.81 7.00
CA ILE A 92 -10.96 -6.81 8.16
C ILE A 92 -12.02 -7.89 8.05
N SER A 93 -12.48 -8.19 6.83
CA SER A 93 -13.45 -9.26 6.61
C SER A 93 -12.91 -10.63 7.03
N GLY A 94 -11.60 -10.89 6.87
CA GLY A 94 -10.96 -12.12 7.35
C GLY A 94 -11.06 -12.32 8.87
N TYR A 95 -10.97 -11.23 9.64
CA TYR A 95 -11.14 -11.27 11.10
C TYR A 95 -12.59 -11.46 11.55
N VAL A 96 -13.57 -11.01 10.75
CA VAL A 96 -14.99 -10.98 11.12
C VAL A 96 -15.77 -12.16 10.55
N LEU A 97 -15.37 -12.67 9.38
CA LEU A 97 -16.03 -13.72 8.62
C LEU A 97 -15.01 -14.83 8.28
N PRO A 98 -14.66 -15.71 9.25
CA PRO A 98 -13.60 -16.71 9.10
C PRO A 98 -14.07 -17.92 8.26
N ASP A 99 -14.42 -17.68 6.99
CA ASP A 99 -14.64 -18.72 5.99
C ASP A 99 -13.48 -18.68 4.97
N PRO A 100 -12.64 -19.74 4.92
CA PRO A 100 -11.47 -19.76 4.04
C PRO A 100 -11.79 -19.65 2.54
N THR A 101 -12.94 -20.19 2.11
CA THR A 101 -13.36 -20.16 0.70
C THR A 101 -13.82 -18.76 0.31
N ILE A 102 -14.56 -18.09 1.20
CA ILE A 102 -14.97 -16.71 0.99
C ILE A 102 -13.74 -15.80 1.00
N SER A 103 -12.87 -15.93 2.01
CA SER A 103 -11.64 -15.15 2.16
C SER A 103 -10.76 -15.22 0.91
N THR A 104 -10.52 -16.42 0.38
CA THR A 104 -9.71 -16.61 -0.84
C THR A 104 -10.30 -15.86 -2.05
N ARG A 105 -11.63 -15.93 -2.22
CA ARG A 105 -12.31 -15.29 -3.36
C ARG A 105 -12.35 -13.77 -3.21
N THR A 106 -12.62 -13.26 -2.01
CA THR A 106 -12.63 -11.81 -1.75
C THR A 106 -11.23 -11.24 -1.88
N SER A 107 -10.22 -11.95 -1.37
CA SER A 107 -8.81 -11.56 -1.51
C SER A 107 -8.41 -11.48 -2.98
N LEU A 108 -8.71 -12.51 -3.78
CA LEU A 108 -8.42 -12.49 -5.22
C LEU A 108 -9.10 -11.32 -5.93
N ALA A 109 -10.36 -11.02 -5.58
CA ALA A 109 -11.08 -9.88 -6.14
C ALA A 109 -10.47 -8.54 -5.69
N ALA A 110 -10.10 -8.40 -4.41
CA ALA A 110 -9.52 -7.19 -3.84
C ALA A 110 -8.14 -6.90 -4.45
N TYR A 111 -7.26 -7.89 -4.52
CA TYR A 111 -5.96 -7.77 -5.18
C TYR A 111 -6.11 -7.54 -6.69
N GLY A 112 -7.03 -8.24 -7.36
CA GLY A 112 -7.31 -8.02 -8.78
C GLY A 112 -7.76 -6.58 -9.06
N LEU A 113 -8.67 -6.05 -8.25
CA LEU A 113 -9.12 -4.66 -8.34
C LEU A 113 -7.99 -3.67 -8.03
N PHE A 114 -7.16 -3.95 -7.02
CA PHE A 114 -5.97 -3.14 -6.72
C PHE A 114 -5.04 -3.04 -7.95
N LEU A 115 -4.71 -4.16 -8.60
CA LEU A 115 -3.87 -4.17 -9.80
C LEU A 115 -4.52 -3.39 -10.96
N ILE A 116 -5.83 -3.54 -11.17
CA ILE A 116 -6.57 -2.76 -12.17
C ILE A 116 -6.47 -1.26 -11.88
N LEU A 117 -6.62 -0.84 -10.63
CA LEU A 117 -6.54 0.57 -10.26
C LEU A 117 -5.13 1.16 -10.41
N ILE A 118 -4.07 0.36 -10.22
CA ILE A 118 -2.69 0.76 -10.56
C ILE A 118 -2.57 1.00 -12.08
N PHE A 119 -3.05 0.05 -12.89
CA PHE A 119 -3.04 0.17 -14.34
C PHE A 119 -3.82 1.41 -14.82
N VAL A 120 -5.04 1.61 -14.32
CA VAL A 120 -5.90 2.76 -14.64
C VAL A 120 -5.22 4.07 -14.25
N SER A 121 -4.53 4.11 -13.12
CA SER A 121 -3.74 5.27 -12.69
C SER A 121 -2.64 5.61 -13.72
N GLY A 122 -1.89 4.60 -14.17
CA GLY A 122 -0.90 4.76 -15.24
C GLY A 122 -1.51 5.26 -16.55
N PHE A 123 -2.65 4.68 -16.94
CA PHE A 123 -3.42 5.08 -18.12
C PHE A 123 -3.85 6.55 -18.06
N ILE A 124 -4.43 7.00 -16.95
CA ILE A 124 -4.88 8.37 -16.76
C ILE A 124 -3.69 9.34 -16.86
N GLY A 125 -2.61 9.07 -16.13
CA GLY A 125 -1.42 9.92 -16.15
C GLY A 125 -0.76 10.00 -17.53
N GLY A 126 -0.68 8.88 -18.23
CA GLY A 126 -0.14 8.82 -19.59
C GLY A 126 -1.01 9.55 -20.61
N ARG A 127 -2.33 9.33 -20.55
CA ARG A 127 -3.29 9.95 -21.46
C ARG A 127 -3.34 11.47 -21.30
N GLN A 128 -3.36 11.96 -20.07
CA GLN A 128 -3.55 13.38 -19.79
C GLN A 128 -2.31 14.25 -20.06
N THR A 129 -1.10 13.67 -19.97
CA THR A 129 0.15 14.44 -20.14
C THR A 129 0.94 14.09 -21.39
N GLY A 130 0.67 12.93 -22.00
CA GLY A 130 1.47 12.36 -23.10
C GLY A 130 2.87 11.88 -22.69
N LYS A 131 3.24 11.98 -21.40
CA LYS A 131 4.58 11.66 -20.88
C LYS A 131 4.60 10.32 -20.15
N PHE A 132 5.62 9.52 -20.45
CA PHE A 132 5.81 8.21 -19.80
C PHE A 132 6.03 8.32 -18.29
N THR A 133 6.90 9.26 -17.90
CA THR A 133 7.24 9.50 -16.49
C THR A 133 6.02 9.91 -15.67
N SER A 134 5.09 10.68 -16.25
CA SER A 134 3.87 11.09 -15.56
C SER A 134 2.98 9.90 -15.22
N GLY A 135 2.70 9.00 -16.16
CA GLY A 135 1.82 7.86 -15.88
C GLY A 135 2.42 6.87 -14.87
N ILE A 136 3.72 6.58 -14.96
CA ILE A 136 4.41 5.78 -13.94
C ILE A 136 4.34 6.48 -12.57
N THR A 137 4.55 7.79 -12.52
CA THR A 137 4.47 8.56 -11.26
C THR A 137 3.04 8.57 -10.69
N THR A 138 2.00 8.65 -11.53
CA THR A 138 0.60 8.53 -11.09
C THR A 138 0.32 7.13 -10.51
N ALA A 139 0.79 6.06 -11.18
CA ALA A 139 0.65 4.69 -10.70
C ALA A 139 1.40 4.47 -9.37
N LEU A 140 2.60 5.04 -9.24
CA LEU A 140 3.36 5.04 -7.99
C LEU A 140 2.58 5.73 -6.87
N TRP A 141 2.01 6.91 -7.10
CA TRP A 141 1.17 7.58 -6.11
C TRP A 141 -0.08 6.78 -5.70
N CYS A 142 -0.65 6.01 -6.63
CA CYS A 142 -1.75 5.08 -6.33
C CYS A 142 -1.30 4.00 -5.35
N VAL A 143 -0.20 3.30 -5.65
CA VAL A 143 0.35 2.26 -4.77
C VAL A 143 0.77 2.81 -3.42
N LEU A 144 1.56 3.89 -3.39
CA LEU A 144 2.04 4.50 -2.14
C LEU A 144 0.88 4.82 -1.21
N THR A 145 -0.18 5.43 -1.74
CA THR A 145 -1.35 5.81 -0.94
C THR A 145 -2.14 4.59 -0.48
N ALA A 146 -2.36 3.62 -1.39
CA ALA A 146 -3.09 2.39 -1.08
C ALA A 146 -2.42 1.60 0.03
N LEU A 147 -1.11 1.37 -0.09
CA LEU A 147 -0.34 0.60 0.88
C LEU A 147 -0.22 1.35 2.21
N LEU A 148 -0.02 2.66 2.24
CA LEU A 148 -0.01 3.39 3.51
C LEU A 148 -1.33 3.29 4.29
N ILE A 149 -2.47 3.23 3.60
CA ILE A 149 -3.78 3.03 4.22
C ILE A 149 -3.93 1.57 4.67
N TRP A 150 -3.64 0.62 3.77
CA TRP A 150 -3.79 -0.80 4.06
C TRP A 150 -2.89 -1.24 5.22
N PHE A 151 -1.61 -0.86 5.23
CA PHE A 151 -0.68 -1.14 6.33
C PHE A 151 -1.12 -0.54 7.67
N PHE A 152 -1.71 0.65 7.63
CA PHE A 152 -2.22 1.27 8.86
C PHE A 152 -3.33 0.40 9.45
N VAL A 153 -4.25 -0.07 8.61
CA VAL A 153 -5.33 -0.97 9.02
C VAL A 153 -4.77 -2.32 9.43
N GLU A 154 -3.77 -2.85 8.72
CA GLU A 154 -3.13 -4.12 9.00
C GLU A 154 -2.47 -4.16 10.38
N PHE A 155 -1.60 -3.20 10.70
CA PHE A 155 -1.00 -3.12 12.03
C PHE A 155 -2.01 -2.84 13.14
N ALA A 156 -3.03 -2.03 12.87
CA ALA A 156 -4.09 -1.76 13.84
C ALA A 156 -4.96 -3.00 14.08
N ALA A 157 -5.33 -3.72 13.03
CA ALA A 157 -6.13 -4.94 13.10
C ALA A 157 -5.41 -6.02 13.89
N TYR A 158 -4.11 -6.22 13.67
CA TYR A 158 -3.33 -7.15 14.48
C TYR A 158 -3.41 -6.79 15.97
N LEU A 159 -3.15 -5.55 16.36
CA LEU A 159 -3.21 -5.12 17.76
C LEU A 159 -4.60 -5.27 18.40
N LEU A 160 -5.66 -5.03 17.62
CA LEU A 160 -7.04 -5.07 18.11
C LEU A 160 -7.60 -6.49 18.19
N PHE A 161 -7.24 -7.35 17.24
CA PHE A 161 -7.86 -8.66 17.07
C PHE A 161 -6.98 -9.84 17.49
N SER A 162 -5.64 -9.73 17.51
CA SER A 162 -4.75 -10.88 17.77
C SER A 162 -4.99 -11.54 19.13
N ASN A 163 -5.44 -10.76 20.12
CA ASN A 163 -5.74 -11.24 21.47
C ASN A 163 -7.20 -11.65 21.68
N THR A 164 -8.05 -11.52 20.65
CA THR A 164 -9.44 -12.00 20.69
C THR A 164 -9.49 -13.47 20.31
N PRO A 165 -10.45 -14.27 20.82
CA PRO A 165 -10.56 -15.68 20.44
C PRO A 165 -10.68 -15.90 18.93
N SER A 166 -11.47 -15.07 18.23
CA SER A 166 -11.66 -15.17 16.78
C SER A 166 -10.42 -14.74 16.01
N GLY A 167 -9.78 -13.62 16.37
CA GLY A 167 -8.58 -13.16 15.68
C GLY A 167 -7.37 -14.06 15.93
N ALA A 168 -7.20 -14.60 17.13
CA ALA A 168 -6.16 -15.58 17.43
C ALA A 168 -6.36 -16.88 16.62
N ALA A 169 -7.62 -17.33 16.45
CA ALA A 169 -7.94 -18.49 15.63
C ALA A 169 -7.67 -18.22 14.15
N PHE A 170 -8.07 -17.06 13.63
CA PHE A 170 -7.80 -16.65 12.24
C PHE A 170 -6.29 -16.60 11.94
N VAL A 171 -5.52 -15.87 12.76
CA VAL A 171 -4.06 -15.79 12.60
C VAL A 171 -3.43 -17.18 12.69
N ARG A 172 -3.90 -18.02 13.62
CA ARG A 172 -3.47 -19.41 13.74
C ARG A 172 -3.73 -20.22 12.47
N ASP A 173 -4.95 -20.19 11.94
CA ASP A 173 -5.30 -20.97 10.75
C ASP A 173 -4.44 -20.58 9.53
N GLU A 174 -4.29 -19.27 9.29
CA GLU A 174 -3.47 -18.72 8.19
C GLU A 174 -1.99 -19.11 8.31
N MET A 175 -1.43 -19.10 9.53
CA MET A 175 0.02 -19.17 9.74
C MET A 175 0.51 -20.53 10.28
N GLN A 176 -0.37 -21.47 10.63
CA GLN A 176 0.01 -22.71 11.33
C GLN A 176 1.01 -23.56 10.53
N THR A 177 0.79 -23.68 9.22
CA THR A 177 1.65 -24.51 8.36
C THR A 177 3.06 -23.94 8.29
N ASP A 178 3.19 -22.62 8.11
CA ASP A 178 4.48 -21.97 7.99
C ASP A 178 5.19 -21.84 9.34
N PHE A 179 4.43 -21.70 10.44
CA PHE A 179 4.97 -21.80 11.79
C PHE A 179 5.67 -23.15 12.01
N ILE A 180 5.01 -24.26 11.69
CA ILE A 180 5.61 -25.61 11.83
C ILE A 180 6.88 -25.73 10.99
N ARG A 181 6.88 -25.19 9.76
CA ARG A 181 8.04 -25.23 8.85
C ARG A 181 9.20 -24.34 9.30
N SER A 182 8.92 -23.25 10.00
CA SER A 182 9.93 -22.30 10.46
C SER A 182 10.89 -22.88 11.51
N GLY A 183 10.44 -23.91 12.25
CA GLY A 183 11.18 -24.45 13.40
C GLY A 183 11.17 -23.56 14.64
N MET A 184 10.42 -22.45 14.63
CA MET A 184 10.25 -21.58 15.80
C MET A 184 9.39 -22.26 16.86
N THR A 185 9.72 -22.04 18.14
CA THR A 185 8.95 -22.57 19.27
C THR A 185 7.92 -21.59 19.81
N ASP A 186 8.08 -20.30 19.49
CA ASP A 186 7.22 -19.21 19.91
C ASP A 186 6.33 -18.75 18.75
N TYR A 187 5.06 -19.13 18.82
CA TYR A 187 4.07 -18.82 17.80
C TYR A 187 3.81 -17.31 17.67
N GLN A 188 3.82 -16.55 18.77
CA GLN A 188 3.55 -15.12 18.74
C GLN A 188 4.72 -14.35 18.13
N ALA A 189 5.96 -14.75 18.45
CA ALA A 189 7.15 -14.23 17.78
C ALA A 189 7.13 -14.54 16.28
N PHE A 190 6.75 -15.77 15.91
CA PHE A 190 6.64 -16.14 14.50
C PHE A 190 5.61 -15.28 13.78
N ALA A 191 4.39 -15.17 14.30
CA ALA A 191 3.31 -14.42 13.67
C ALA A 191 3.69 -12.95 13.45
N LEU A 192 4.28 -12.28 14.44
CA LEU A 192 4.76 -10.90 14.26
C LEU A 192 5.94 -10.79 13.29
N SER A 193 6.87 -11.73 13.32
CA SER A 193 8.00 -11.76 12.39
C SER A 193 7.53 -11.94 10.95
N ASP A 194 6.58 -12.86 10.72
CA ASP A 194 5.95 -13.08 9.43
C ASP A 194 5.20 -11.83 8.97
N PHE A 195 4.48 -11.17 9.87
CA PHE A 195 3.81 -9.89 9.60
C PHE A 195 4.77 -8.80 9.12
N PHE A 196 5.94 -8.68 9.74
CA PHE A 196 6.97 -7.74 9.29
C PHE A 196 7.56 -8.15 7.93
N GLY A 197 7.76 -9.45 7.71
CA GLY A 197 8.23 -10.00 6.44
C GLY A 197 7.26 -9.75 5.28
N ALA A 198 5.99 -10.10 5.48
CA ALA A 198 4.89 -9.79 4.58
C ALA A 198 4.82 -8.28 4.33
N GLY A 199 5.03 -7.48 5.38
CA GLY A 199 4.99 -6.04 5.28
C GLY A 199 6.04 -5.48 4.32
N PHE A 200 7.28 -5.93 4.49
CA PHE A 200 8.38 -5.60 3.60
C PHE A 200 8.11 -6.05 2.15
N PHE A 201 7.63 -7.28 1.98
CA PHE A 201 7.38 -7.86 0.67
C PHE A 201 6.31 -7.08 -0.10
N HIS A 202 5.16 -6.77 0.50
CA HIS A 202 4.09 -6.03 -0.16
C HIS A 202 4.48 -4.59 -0.48
N LEU A 203 5.24 -3.92 0.40
CA LEU A 203 5.73 -2.56 0.15
C LEU A 203 6.69 -2.49 -1.04
N ILE A 204 7.54 -3.50 -1.24
CA ILE A 204 8.41 -3.59 -2.41
C ILE A 204 7.64 -4.05 -3.65
N LEU A 205 6.84 -5.10 -3.52
CA LEU A 205 6.09 -5.67 -4.64
C LEU A 205 5.12 -4.65 -5.23
N GLY A 206 4.50 -3.82 -4.38
CA GLY A 206 3.69 -2.69 -4.83
C GLY A 206 4.49 -1.73 -5.72
N LEU A 207 5.73 -1.37 -5.33
CA LEU A 207 6.58 -0.52 -6.16
C LEU A 207 6.87 -1.18 -7.52
N ILE A 208 7.19 -2.47 -7.53
CA ILE A 208 7.43 -3.24 -8.77
C ILE A 208 6.19 -3.21 -9.67
N PHE A 209 5.01 -3.50 -9.12
CA PHE A 209 3.76 -3.45 -9.88
C PHE A 209 3.42 -2.03 -10.35
N SER A 210 3.72 -1.00 -9.57
CA SER A 210 3.55 0.39 -10.00
C SER A 210 4.38 0.71 -11.25
N VAL A 211 5.58 0.15 -11.37
CA VAL A 211 6.43 0.33 -12.56
C VAL A 211 5.87 -0.48 -13.73
N ILE A 212 5.59 -1.76 -13.54
CA ILE A 212 5.11 -2.65 -14.62
C ILE A 212 3.75 -2.18 -15.14
N LEU A 213 2.74 -2.14 -14.26
CA LEU A 213 1.38 -1.78 -14.65
C LEU A 213 1.27 -0.28 -14.97
N GLY A 214 2.07 0.56 -14.31
CA GLY A 214 2.18 1.97 -14.69
C GLY A 214 2.73 2.13 -16.09
N PHE A 215 3.79 1.39 -16.48
CA PHE A 215 4.34 1.42 -17.83
C PHE A 215 3.32 0.96 -18.88
N ILE A 216 2.65 -0.18 -18.65
CA ILE A 216 1.65 -0.71 -19.58
C ILE A 216 0.47 0.27 -19.69
N GLY A 217 -0.09 0.70 -18.56
CA GLY A 217 -1.19 1.66 -18.53
C GLY A 217 -0.84 2.95 -19.26
N THR A 218 0.35 3.50 -18.99
CA THR A 218 0.84 4.71 -19.65
C THR A 218 0.97 4.55 -21.16
N THR A 219 1.48 3.40 -21.62
CA THR A 219 1.59 3.09 -23.05
C THR A 219 0.21 3.12 -23.71
N VAL A 220 -0.76 2.42 -23.12
CA VAL A 220 -2.15 2.39 -23.61
C VAL A 220 -2.76 3.80 -23.59
N GLY A 221 -2.56 4.57 -22.52
CA GLY A 221 -3.07 5.93 -22.39
C GLY A 221 -2.53 6.89 -23.44
N LYS A 222 -1.25 6.75 -23.79
CA LYS A 222 -0.62 7.54 -24.85
C LYS A 222 -1.15 7.19 -26.24
N VAL A 223 -1.23 5.89 -26.56
CA VAL A 223 -1.80 5.42 -27.83
C VAL A 223 -3.24 5.91 -27.97
N TRP A 224 -4.03 5.81 -26.90
CA TRP A 224 -5.38 6.33 -26.86
C TRP A 224 -5.43 7.82 -27.17
N ASN A 225 -4.57 8.62 -26.56
CA ASN A 225 -4.55 10.07 -26.79
C ASN A 225 -4.14 10.44 -28.24
N ALA A 226 -3.37 9.59 -28.92
CA ALA A 226 -3.02 9.81 -30.33
C ALA A 226 -4.21 9.53 -31.26
N ILE A 227 -5.05 8.53 -30.94
CA ILE A 227 -6.20 8.12 -31.77
C ILE A 227 -7.45 8.96 -31.45
N ALA A 228 -7.65 9.30 -30.18
CA ALA A 228 -8.78 10.07 -29.69
C ALA A 228 -8.27 11.22 -28.80
N PRO A 229 -7.72 12.30 -29.41
CA PRO A 229 -7.17 13.43 -28.68
C PRO A 229 -8.21 14.00 -27.72
N SER A 230 -7.84 14.18 -26.45
CA SER A 230 -8.72 14.87 -25.51
C SER A 230 -8.93 16.31 -25.97
N GLN A 231 -10.17 16.71 -26.23
CA GLN A 231 -10.60 18.09 -26.50
C GLN A 231 -10.33 19.05 -25.33
N VAL A 232 -9.76 18.56 -24.22
CA VAL A 232 -9.37 19.36 -23.07
C VAL A 232 -8.17 20.23 -23.47
N SER A 233 -8.44 21.41 -24.00
CA SER A 233 -7.47 22.49 -24.09
C SER A 233 -7.04 22.84 -22.68
N ILE A 234 -5.90 22.29 -22.25
CA ILE A 234 -5.24 22.77 -21.04
C ILE A 234 -4.75 24.18 -21.41
N ASN A 235 -5.55 25.20 -21.10
CA ASN A 235 -5.11 26.58 -21.07
C ASN A 235 -3.92 26.63 -20.10
N ARG A 236 -2.72 26.60 -20.68
CA ARG A 236 -1.44 26.62 -19.96
C ARG A 236 -1.15 28.00 -19.42
#